data_AF-A0A7S4FM99-F1
#
_entry.id   AF-A0A7S4FM99-F1
#
_cell.length_a   1.000
_cell.length_b   1.000
_cell.length_c   1.000
_cell.angle_alpha   90.00
_cell.angle_beta   90.00
_cell.angle_gamma   90.00
#
_symmetry.space_group_name_H-M   'P 1'
#
loop_
_entity.id
_entity.type
_entity.pdbx_description
1 polymer ?
#
loop_
_entity_poly.entity_id
_entity_poly.type
_entity_poly.pdbx_seq_one_letter_code
_entity_poly.pdbx_strand_id
1 'polypeptide(L)'
;VDEGGRPVFYVYDSYHTAAAEWAQYLAPDGEASLRGTPYDAVVLSLLVERTHVQDLIVPGHFDGFYTYFGTDGFSHGSTTYNWPHLQAAAEEHGLLFCPCVGPGYDDSALRPWNTRNSRPRADGAYYEHMWRAALKVQASFIGVTSWNEWGEGTQIEPAVPKRVEPSVVYSDYQPRSPEFYMDLTRKWSLAFP
;
A
#
# COMPACT_ATOMS: atom_id res chain seq x y z
N VAL A 1 -15.99 7.43 2.99
CA VAL A 1 -15.08 8.54 2.62
C VAL A 1 -15.55 9.75 3.37
N ASP A 2 -14.67 10.46 4.08
CA ASP A 2 -15.06 11.65 4.86
C ASP A 2 -15.79 12.67 3.97
N GLU A 3 -17.03 12.97 4.31
CA GLU A 3 -17.88 13.95 3.61
C GLU A 3 -17.36 15.40 3.79
N GLY A 4 -16.34 15.62 4.63
CA GLY A 4 -15.81 16.92 5.03
C GLY A 4 -14.66 17.52 4.21
N GLY A 5 -14.18 16.86 3.15
CA GLY A 5 -13.17 17.43 2.24
C GLY A 5 -11.76 17.62 2.85
N ARG A 6 -11.42 16.87 3.91
CA ARG A 6 -10.08 16.92 4.53
C ARG A 6 -9.00 16.31 3.62
N PRO A 7 -7.76 16.84 3.63
CA PRO A 7 -6.61 16.19 2.98
C PRO A 7 -6.35 14.79 3.57
N VAL A 8 -5.75 13.89 2.77
CA VAL A 8 -5.32 12.57 3.22
C VAL A 8 -3.80 12.48 3.11
N PHE A 9 -3.12 12.13 4.21
CA PHE A 9 -1.68 11.90 4.26
C PHE A 9 -1.37 10.44 4.58
N TYR A 10 -0.45 9.87 3.82
CA TYR A 10 0.14 8.56 4.08
C TYR A 10 1.53 8.77 4.69
N VAL A 11 1.75 8.26 5.90
CA VAL A 11 3.04 8.40 6.60
C VAL A 11 3.80 7.09 6.48
N TYR A 12 4.76 7.06 5.54
CA TYR A 12 5.67 5.94 5.36
C TYR A 12 6.62 5.82 6.54
N ASP A 13 6.90 4.58 6.97
CA ASP A 13 7.70 4.24 8.14
C ASP A 13 7.31 5.00 9.44
N SER A 14 6.00 5.27 9.60
CA SER A 14 5.43 5.93 10.79
C SER A 14 5.82 5.27 12.11
N TYR A 15 6.16 3.98 12.10
CA TYR A 15 6.60 3.19 13.25
C TYR A 15 8.01 3.55 13.77
N HIS A 16 8.76 4.39 13.07
CA HIS A 16 10.01 4.94 13.59
C HIS A 16 9.80 6.04 14.64
N THR A 17 8.57 6.55 14.76
CA THR A 17 8.17 7.55 15.78
C THR A 17 7.22 6.89 16.77
N ALA A 18 7.43 7.16 18.07
CA ALA A 18 6.64 6.54 19.13
C ALA A 18 5.18 7.03 19.10
N ALA A 19 4.25 6.17 19.50
CA ALA A 19 2.82 6.51 19.53
C ALA A 19 2.52 7.76 20.38
N ALA A 20 3.18 7.90 21.53
CA ALA A 20 3.02 9.07 22.40
C ALA A 20 3.48 10.39 21.75
N GLU A 21 4.43 10.32 20.81
CA GLU A 21 4.87 11.49 20.03
C GLU A 21 3.87 11.82 18.93
N TRP A 22 3.34 10.81 18.22
CA TRP A 22 2.23 11.01 17.27
C TRP A 22 0.99 11.61 17.93
N ALA A 23 0.66 11.16 19.14
CA ALA A 23 -0.48 11.66 19.90
C ALA A 23 -0.40 13.17 20.17
N GLN A 24 0.80 13.76 20.27
CA GLN A 24 0.97 15.22 20.43
C GLN A 24 0.36 16.02 19.26
N TYR A 25 0.30 15.42 18.08
CA TYR A 25 -0.20 16.06 16.85
C TYR A 25 -1.57 15.55 16.43
N LEU A 26 -1.89 14.28 16.73
CA LEU A 26 -3.07 13.62 16.20
C LEU A 26 -4.19 13.42 17.23
N ALA A 27 -3.90 13.48 18.53
CA ALA A 27 -4.93 13.45 19.56
C ALA A 27 -5.64 14.81 19.64
N PRO A 28 -6.97 14.87 19.88
CA PRO A 28 -7.69 16.13 20.03
C PRO A 28 -7.16 17.05 21.13
N ASP A 29 -6.54 16.49 22.16
CA ASP A 29 -5.95 17.18 23.31
C ASP A 29 -4.41 17.21 23.29
N GLY A 30 -3.79 16.80 22.18
CA GLY A 30 -2.34 16.89 21.98
C GLY A 30 -1.84 18.35 21.96
N GLU A 31 -0.64 18.59 22.47
CA GLU A 31 -0.08 19.95 22.63
C GLU A 31 0.00 20.73 21.31
N ALA A 32 0.30 20.03 20.21
CA ALA A 32 0.43 20.59 18.87
C ALA A 32 -0.63 20.01 17.91
N SER A 33 -1.82 19.71 18.43
CA SER A 33 -2.85 19.00 17.69
C SER A 33 -3.27 19.73 16.42
N LEU A 34 -3.36 18.98 15.32
CA LEU A 34 -3.97 19.48 14.07
C LEU A 34 -5.51 19.38 14.08
N ARG A 35 -6.09 18.66 15.05
CA ARG A 35 -7.53 18.37 15.09
C ARG A 35 -8.34 19.63 15.34
N GLY A 36 -9.40 19.83 14.54
CA GLY A 36 -10.26 21.02 14.62
C GLY A 36 -9.61 22.32 14.13
N THR A 37 -8.40 22.25 13.57
CA THR A 37 -7.72 23.40 12.95
C THR A 37 -7.98 23.43 11.43
N PRO A 38 -7.63 24.52 10.72
CA PRO A 38 -7.64 24.54 9.25
C PRO A 38 -6.70 23.52 8.59
N TYR A 39 -5.82 22.89 9.36
CA TYR A 39 -4.87 21.87 8.90
C TYR A 39 -5.32 20.44 9.23
N ASP A 40 -6.56 20.26 9.73
CA ASP A 40 -7.08 18.93 10.05
C ASP A 40 -7.10 18.03 8.82
N ALA A 41 -6.66 16.79 8.98
CA ALA A 41 -6.41 15.86 7.89
C ALA A 41 -6.64 14.41 8.33
N VAL A 42 -6.94 13.55 7.37
CA VAL A 42 -6.91 12.09 7.57
C VAL A 42 -5.45 11.63 7.47
N VAL A 43 -4.91 11.08 8.55
CA VAL A 43 -3.53 10.61 8.61
C VAL A 43 -3.49 9.09 8.74
N LEU A 44 -2.88 8.42 7.75
CA LEU A 44 -2.80 6.97 7.67
C LEU A 44 -1.38 6.49 7.98
N SER A 45 -1.26 5.60 8.97
CA SER A 45 0.00 4.99 9.40
C SER A 45 0.36 3.78 8.54
N LEU A 46 1.67 3.52 8.32
CA LEU A 46 2.11 2.28 7.69
C LEU A 46 2.03 1.10 8.67
N LEU A 47 1.25 0.07 8.31
CA LEU A 47 1.16 -1.17 9.07
C LEU A 47 2.14 -2.22 8.51
N VAL A 48 3.12 -2.59 9.34
CA VAL A 48 4.13 -3.63 9.01
C VAL A 48 3.97 -4.84 9.90
N GLU A 49 3.88 -4.65 11.22
CA GLU A 49 3.77 -5.75 12.18
C GLU A 49 2.34 -5.92 12.69
N ARG A 50 2.04 -7.14 13.19
CA ARG A 50 0.75 -7.47 13.79
C ARG A 50 0.38 -6.53 14.92
N THR A 51 1.37 -6.01 15.64
CA THR A 51 1.11 -5.23 16.84
C THR A 51 0.90 -3.74 16.61
N HIS A 52 1.09 -3.25 15.38
CA HIS A 52 1.02 -1.82 15.10
C HIS A 52 -0.37 -1.24 15.36
N VAL A 53 -1.46 -2.00 15.23
CA VAL A 53 -2.80 -1.47 15.52
C VAL A 53 -2.89 -1.02 16.98
N GLN A 54 -2.52 -1.90 17.91
CA GLN A 54 -2.64 -1.65 19.34
C GLN A 54 -1.49 -0.83 19.93
N ASP A 55 -0.27 -0.93 19.40
CA ASP A 55 0.92 -0.33 20.01
C ASP A 55 1.26 1.04 19.40
N LEU A 56 0.79 1.32 18.19
CA LEU A 56 1.13 2.53 17.42
C LEU A 56 -0.09 3.31 16.92
N ILE A 57 -0.99 2.65 16.19
CA ILE A 57 -2.04 3.32 15.43
C ILE A 57 -3.11 3.89 16.36
N VAL A 58 -3.68 3.05 17.23
CA VAL A 58 -4.68 3.47 18.22
C VAL A 58 -4.09 4.45 19.24
N PRO A 59 -2.96 4.17 19.93
CA PRO A 59 -2.42 5.10 20.91
C PRO A 59 -1.82 6.37 20.28
N GLY A 60 -1.47 6.33 19.00
CA GLY A 60 -0.96 7.47 18.24
C GLY A 60 -2.07 8.33 17.61
N HIS A 61 -3.35 7.97 17.78
CA HIS A 61 -4.51 8.71 17.25
C HIS A 61 -4.51 8.90 15.72
N PHE A 62 -3.95 7.93 14.99
CA PHE A 62 -4.09 7.89 13.54
C PHE A 62 -5.55 7.67 13.13
N ASP A 63 -5.95 8.22 11.99
CA ASP A 63 -7.29 8.00 11.44
C ASP A 63 -7.42 6.61 10.79
N GLY A 64 -6.30 5.93 10.54
CA GLY A 64 -6.27 4.62 9.93
C GLY A 64 -4.88 4.17 9.53
N PHE A 65 -4.83 3.17 8.66
CA PHE A 65 -3.58 2.57 8.22
C PHE A 65 -3.63 2.03 6.78
N TYR A 66 -2.45 1.94 6.19
CA TYR A 66 -2.21 1.36 4.87
C TYR A 66 -1.03 0.38 4.90
N THR A 67 -0.89 -0.46 3.86
CA THR A 67 0.06 -1.60 3.90
C THR A 67 1.29 -1.44 3.01
N TYR A 68 1.28 -0.45 2.12
CA TYR A 68 2.31 -0.11 1.11
C TYR A 68 2.78 -1.28 0.23
N PHE A 69 3.52 -2.24 0.77
CA PHE A 69 4.22 -3.25 -0.02
C PHE A 69 3.25 -4.07 -0.88
N GLY A 70 3.42 -3.97 -2.19
CA GLY A 70 2.73 -4.80 -3.20
C GLY A 70 3.26 -6.25 -3.27
N THR A 71 3.91 -6.70 -2.21
CA THR A 71 4.65 -7.96 -2.12
C THR A 71 3.99 -8.84 -1.06
N ASP A 72 3.02 -9.63 -1.48
CA ASP A 72 2.29 -10.58 -0.63
C ASP A 72 3.25 -11.43 0.21
N GLY A 73 3.11 -11.36 1.54
CA GLY A 73 3.94 -12.07 2.50
C GLY A 73 5.22 -11.34 2.97
N PHE A 74 5.49 -10.11 2.54
CA PHE A 74 6.70 -9.37 2.95
C PHE A 74 6.63 -8.89 4.41
N SER A 75 5.44 -8.45 4.84
CA SER A 75 5.13 -7.99 6.19
C SER A 75 3.78 -8.52 6.63
N HIS A 76 3.43 -8.36 7.91
CA HIS A 76 2.10 -8.73 8.39
C HIS A 76 1.01 -7.97 7.63
N GLY A 77 1.20 -6.67 7.40
CA GLY A 77 0.27 -5.81 6.67
C GLY A 77 0.14 -6.15 5.19
N SER A 78 1.24 -6.48 4.52
CA SER A 78 1.22 -6.83 3.09
C SER A 78 0.82 -8.28 2.81
N THR A 79 0.56 -9.09 3.83
CA THR A 79 0.06 -10.46 3.66
C THR A 79 -1.46 -10.45 3.45
N THR A 80 -1.91 -10.76 2.24
CA THR A 80 -3.34 -10.72 1.83
C THR A 80 -4.24 -11.58 2.71
N TYR A 81 -3.72 -12.70 3.23
CA TYR A 81 -4.42 -13.57 4.18
C TYR A 81 -4.84 -12.85 5.47
N ASN A 82 -4.09 -11.83 5.90
CA ASN A 82 -4.38 -11.08 7.12
C ASN A 82 -5.40 -9.96 6.91
N TRP A 83 -5.66 -9.53 5.68
CA TRP A 83 -6.50 -8.36 5.40
C TRP A 83 -7.93 -8.44 5.98
N PRO A 84 -8.63 -9.59 6.00
CA PRO A 84 -9.93 -9.67 6.67
C PRO A 84 -9.85 -9.37 8.17
N HIS A 85 -8.78 -9.80 8.84
CA HIS A 85 -8.56 -9.52 10.26
C HIS A 85 -8.18 -8.06 10.49
N LEU A 86 -7.39 -7.47 9.59
CA LEU A 86 -7.04 -6.06 9.65
C LEU A 86 -8.26 -5.17 9.43
N GLN A 87 -9.13 -5.51 8.47
CA GLN A 87 -10.41 -4.81 8.27
C GLN A 87 -11.28 -4.89 9.53
N ALA A 88 -11.43 -6.07 10.13
CA ALA A 88 -12.20 -6.23 11.36
C ALA A 88 -11.62 -5.38 12.51
N ALA A 89 -10.29 -5.34 12.66
CA ALA A 89 -9.65 -4.48 13.65
C ALA A 89 -9.85 -2.98 13.35
N ALA A 90 -9.87 -2.59 12.07
CA ALA A 90 -10.16 -1.22 11.68
C ALA A 90 -11.59 -0.83 12.06
N GLU A 91 -12.58 -1.69 11.77
CA GLU A 91 -13.98 -1.49 12.15
C GLU A 91 -14.16 -1.42 13.67
N GLU A 92 -13.52 -2.32 14.42
CA GLU A 92 -13.57 -2.35 15.89
C GLU A 92 -13.09 -1.03 16.52
N HIS A 93 -12.06 -0.43 15.95
CA HIS A 93 -11.45 0.80 16.46
C HIS A 93 -11.92 2.08 15.75
N GLY A 94 -12.88 1.98 14.81
CA GLY A 94 -13.34 3.15 14.04
C GLY A 94 -12.27 3.75 13.12
N LEU A 95 -11.31 2.94 12.67
CA LEU A 95 -10.20 3.31 11.82
C LEU A 95 -10.51 3.07 10.34
N LEU A 96 -9.82 3.80 9.47
CA LEU A 96 -9.77 3.51 8.04
C LEU A 96 -8.71 2.44 7.74
N PHE A 97 -9.05 1.50 6.87
CA PHE A 97 -8.10 0.55 6.29
C PHE A 97 -7.92 0.82 4.79
N CYS A 98 -6.67 0.85 4.34
CA CYS A 98 -6.27 0.97 2.93
C CYS A 98 -5.29 -0.15 2.54
N PRO A 99 -5.78 -1.34 2.12
CA PRO A 99 -4.90 -2.36 1.56
C PRO A 99 -4.24 -1.85 0.28
N CYS A 100 -2.94 -2.14 0.13
CA CYS A 100 -2.17 -1.78 -1.06
C CYS A 100 -1.91 -3.01 -1.94
N VAL A 101 -2.25 -2.91 -3.22
CA VAL A 101 -2.05 -3.96 -4.23
C VAL A 101 -0.86 -3.61 -5.13
N GLY A 102 -0.12 -4.61 -5.61
CA GLY A 102 0.98 -4.42 -6.56
C GLY A 102 1.02 -5.48 -7.65
N PRO A 103 1.55 -5.17 -8.85
CA PRO A 103 1.54 -6.08 -9.98
C PRO A 103 2.60 -7.19 -9.91
N GLY A 104 3.56 -7.04 -9.01
CA GLY A 104 4.71 -7.90 -8.77
C GLY A 104 5.80 -7.08 -8.08
N TYR A 105 6.97 -7.70 -7.87
CA TYR A 105 8.12 -7.07 -7.23
C TYR A 105 9.41 -7.70 -7.72
N ASP A 106 10.40 -6.88 -8.09
CA ASP A 106 11.76 -7.30 -8.38
C ASP A 106 12.72 -6.11 -8.29
N ASP A 107 13.47 -6.03 -7.21
CA ASP A 107 14.50 -5.01 -6.98
C ASP A 107 15.92 -5.55 -7.17
N SER A 108 16.09 -6.74 -7.76
CA SER A 108 17.37 -7.45 -7.82
C SER A 108 18.48 -6.69 -8.56
N ALA A 109 18.14 -5.76 -9.44
CA ALA A 109 19.09 -4.87 -10.09
C ALA A 109 19.76 -3.88 -9.12
N LEU A 110 19.04 -3.46 -8.07
CA LEU A 110 19.53 -2.56 -7.02
C LEU A 110 19.99 -3.32 -5.77
N ARG A 111 19.28 -4.41 -5.43
CA ARG A 111 19.48 -5.21 -4.22
C ARG A 111 19.57 -6.70 -4.58
N PRO A 112 20.69 -7.18 -5.17
CA PRO A 112 20.82 -8.57 -5.64
C PRO A 112 20.59 -9.65 -4.57
N TRP A 113 20.76 -9.30 -3.29
CA TRP A 113 20.52 -10.17 -2.14
C TRP A 113 19.03 -10.32 -1.75
N ASN A 114 18.12 -9.52 -2.32
CA ASN A 114 16.71 -9.43 -1.91
C ASN A 114 15.74 -10.30 -2.76
N THR A 115 16.27 -11.17 -3.61
CA THR A 115 15.49 -12.01 -4.55
C THR A 115 14.45 -12.93 -3.90
N ARG A 116 14.58 -13.24 -2.60
CA ARG A 116 13.55 -13.95 -1.82
C ARG A 116 12.19 -13.23 -1.83
N ASN A 117 12.21 -11.90 -1.94
CA ASN A 117 11.02 -11.08 -1.94
C ASN A 117 10.47 -10.85 -3.35
N SER A 118 11.15 -11.31 -4.40
CA SER A 118 10.64 -11.19 -5.77
C SER A 118 9.28 -11.90 -5.91
N ARG A 119 8.38 -11.26 -6.66
CA ARG A 119 7.05 -11.75 -6.97
C ARG A 119 6.85 -11.64 -8.48
N PRO A 120 6.86 -12.77 -9.22
CA PRO A 120 6.68 -12.72 -10.66
C PRO A 120 5.27 -12.21 -10.96
N ARG A 121 5.15 -11.36 -11.98
CA ARG A 121 3.85 -10.79 -12.36
C ARG A 121 2.87 -11.83 -12.94
N ALA A 122 3.41 -12.96 -13.43
CA ALA A 122 2.66 -14.11 -13.95
C ALA A 122 1.53 -13.70 -14.91
N ASP A 123 1.85 -12.92 -15.94
CA ASP A 123 0.91 -12.39 -16.94
C ASP A 123 -0.32 -11.69 -16.35
N GLY A 124 -0.15 -11.05 -15.19
CA GLY A 124 -1.20 -10.33 -14.46
C GLY A 124 -1.90 -11.13 -13.36
N ALA A 125 -1.69 -12.45 -13.30
CA ALA A 125 -2.36 -13.31 -12.31
C ALA A 125 -2.03 -12.90 -10.86
N TYR A 126 -0.79 -12.45 -10.62
CA TYR A 126 -0.37 -11.94 -9.30
C TYR A 126 -1.15 -10.68 -8.90
N TYR A 127 -1.26 -9.72 -9.83
CA TYR A 127 -1.98 -8.47 -9.57
C TYR A 127 -3.46 -8.73 -9.31
N GLU A 128 -4.08 -9.59 -10.13
CA GLU A 128 -5.48 -9.96 -9.96
C GLU A 128 -5.75 -10.68 -8.63
N HIS A 129 -4.81 -11.49 -8.13
CA HIS A 129 -4.90 -12.11 -6.81
C HIS A 129 -4.98 -11.04 -5.71
N MET A 130 -4.06 -10.08 -5.72
CA MET A 130 -4.07 -8.99 -4.74
C MET A 130 -5.36 -8.15 -4.83
N TRP A 131 -5.82 -7.80 -6.04
CA TRP A 131 -7.09 -7.09 -6.23
C TRP A 131 -8.29 -7.85 -5.68
N ARG A 132 -8.41 -9.16 -5.97
CA ARG A 132 -9.49 -9.99 -5.43
C ARG A 132 -9.50 -10.01 -3.91
N ALA A 133 -8.32 -10.10 -3.29
CA ALA A 133 -8.19 -10.03 -1.84
C ALA A 133 -8.61 -8.65 -1.29
N ALA A 134 -8.22 -7.55 -1.94
CA ALA A 134 -8.54 -6.19 -1.50
C ALA A 134 -10.04 -5.90 -1.62
N LEU A 135 -10.68 -6.30 -2.72
CA LEU A 135 -12.12 -6.13 -2.91
C LEU A 135 -12.95 -6.94 -1.90
N LYS A 136 -12.46 -8.13 -1.51
CA LYS A 136 -13.17 -9.02 -0.58
C LYS A 136 -13.31 -8.40 0.82
N VAL A 137 -12.36 -7.57 1.24
CA VAL A 137 -12.41 -6.95 2.57
C VAL A 137 -13.23 -5.66 2.61
N GLN A 138 -13.73 -5.18 1.46
CA GLN A 138 -14.62 -4.02 1.37
C GLN A 138 -14.07 -2.76 2.09
N ALA A 139 -12.75 -2.60 2.06
CA ALA A 139 -12.07 -1.42 2.59
C ALA A 139 -12.55 -0.15 1.86
N SER A 140 -12.55 1.00 2.54
CA SER A 140 -13.00 2.28 1.95
C SER A 140 -12.07 2.83 0.87
N PHE A 141 -10.81 2.39 0.86
CA PHE A 141 -9.81 2.80 -0.13
C PHE A 141 -8.93 1.60 -0.47
N ILE A 142 -8.38 1.60 -1.69
CA ILE A 142 -7.35 0.66 -2.11
C ILE A 142 -6.19 1.47 -2.66
N GLY A 143 -4.98 1.22 -2.16
CA GLY A 143 -3.75 1.79 -2.71
C GLY A 143 -3.18 0.92 -3.83
N VAL A 144 -2.55 1.54 -4.83
CA VAL A 144 -1.76 0.82 -5.84
C VAL A 144 -0.29 1.15 -5.65
N THR A 145 0.49 0.12 -5.34
CA THR A 145 1.95 0.18 -5.24
C THR A 145 2.53 -0.52 -6.47
N SER A 146 2.90 0.20 -7.52
CA SER A 146 3.00 1.68 -7.61
C SER A 146 2.62 2.17 -9.02
N TRP A 147 2.50 3.50 -9.19
CA TRP A 147 2.51 4.05 -10.55
C TRP A 147 3.84 3.74 -11.24
N ASN A 148 4.96 4.19 -10.69
CA ASN A 148 6.27 4.17 -11.35
C ASN A 148 7.48 3.96 -10.43
N GLU A 149 7.38 3.13 -9.39
CA GLU A 149 8.59 2.71 -8.66
C GLU A 149 9.34 1.60 -9.43
N TRP A 150 10.11 2.03 -10.42
CA TRP A 150 10.94 1.18 -11.28
C TRP A 150 12.07 0.48 -10.54
N GLY A 151 12.60 1.07 -9.45
CA GLY A 151 13.67 0.49 -8.65
C GLY A 151 13.26 -0.82 -7.97
N GLU A 152 11.97 -0.94 -7.65
CA GLU A 152 11.38 -2.14 -7.04
C GLU A 152 10.58 -3.02 -8.02
N GLY A 153 10.47 -2.60 -9.29
CA GLY A 153 9.73 -3.35 -10.30
C GLY A 153 8.22 -3.44 -10.01
N THR A 154 7.66 -2.51 -9.23
CA THR A 154 6.24 -2.50 -8.81
C THR A 154 5.33 -1.64 -9.69
N GLN A 155 5.89 -0.96 -10.70
CA GLN A 155 5.20 -0.01 -11.56
C GLN A 155 4.04 -0.63 -12.35
N ILE A 156 2.93 0.10 -12.49
CA ILE A 156 1.90 -0.15 -13.50
C ILE A 156 2.07 0.74 -14.74
N GLU A 157 2.97 1.74 -14.68
CA GLU A 157 3.39 2.55 -15.82
C GLU A 157 3.85 1.64 -16.99
N PRO A 158 3.51 1.96 -18.24
CA PRO A 158 3.83 1.10 -19.38
C PRO A 158 5.32 0.77 -19.51
N ALA A 159 5.62 -0.52 -19.68
CA ALA A 159 6.97 -1.01 -19.95
C ALA A 159 7.07 -1.60 -21.36
N VAL A 160 8.20 -1.35 -22.02
CA VAL A 160 8.51 -1.88 -23.36
C VAL A 160 9.78 -2.73 -23.33
N PRO A 161 9.90 -3.75 -24.21
CA PRO A 161 11.12 -4.53 -24.33
C PRO A 161 12.33 -3.64 -24.61
N LYS A 162 13.40 -3.84 -23.84
CA LYS A 162 14.66 -3.11 -24.03
C LYS A 162 15.86 -4.01 -23.82
N ARG A 163 16.80 -3.91 -24.76
CA ARG A 163 18.15 -4.46 -24.66
C ARG A 163 19.15 -3.31 -24.73
N VAL A 164 20.17 -3.37 -23.87
CA VAL A 164 21.34 -2.49 -23.91
C VAL A 164 22.57 -3.36 -24.02
N GLU A 165 23.28 -3.19 -25.13
CA GLU A 165 24.51 -3.93 -25.41
C GLU A 165 25.61 -3.59 -24.39
N PRO A 166 26.46 -4.57 -24.00
CA PRO A 166 26.58 -5.92 -24.56
C PRO A 166 25.72 -7.00 -23.87
N SER A 167 25.02 -6.71 -22.77
CA SER A 167 24.47 -7.81 -21.92
C SER A 167 23.19 -7.53 -21.15
N VAL A 168 22.68 -6.30 -21.11
CA VAL A 168 21.50 -6.00 -20.28
C VAL A 168 20.23 -6.24 -21.09
N VAL A 169 19.40 -7.17 -20.63
CA VAL A 169 18.04 -7.41 -21.14
C VAL A 169 17.08 -7.08 -20.01
N TYR A 170 16.26 -6.06 -20.21
CA TYR A 170 15.26 -5.65 -19.21
C TYR A 170 14.03 -6.55 -19.30
N SER A 171 13.44 -6.86 -18.14
CA SER A 171 12.12 -7.47 -18.07
C SER A 171 11.06 -6.55 -18.66
N ASP A 172 10.06 -7.13 -19.31
CA ASP A 172 8.97 -6.41 -19.96
C ASP A 172 7.63 -7.14 -19.76
N TYR A 173 6.58 -6.67 -20.42
CA TYR A 173 5.22 -7.19 -20.27
C TYR A 173 4.80 -8.15 -21.39
N GLN A 174 5.69 -8.50 -22.33
CA GLN A 174 5.33 -9.37 -23.44
C GLN A 174 4.87 -10.76 -22.94
N PRO A 175 3.88 -11.37 -23.63
CA PRO A 175 3.26 -10.96 -24.88
C PRO A 175 2.13 -9.93 -24.74
N ARG A 176 1.92 -9.35 -23.55
CA ARG A 176 0.92 -8.30 -23.33
C ARG A 176 1.38 -6.96 -23.90
N SER A 177 0.43 -6.04 -24.08
CA SER A 177 0.72 -4.66 -24.44
C SER A 177 1.44 -3.93 -23.30
N PRO A 178 2.20 -2.86 -23.58
CA PRO A 178 2.77 -2.00 -22.55
C PRO A 178 1.73 -1.48 -21.54
N GLU A 179 0.50 -1.22 -21.98
CA GLU A 179 -0.59 -0.67 -21.17
C GLU A 179 -1.32 -1.72 -20.32
N PHE A 180 -0.94 -3.00 -20.40
CA PHE A 180 -1.69 -4.11 -19.82
C PHE A 180 -2.00 -3.95 -18.31
N TYR A 181 -1.05 -3.45 -17.52
CA TYR A 181 -1.29 -3.24 -16.09
C TYR A 181 -2.20 -2.04 -15.82
N MET A 182 -2.17 -0.99 -16.65
CA MET A 182 -3.14 0.10 -16.57
C MET A 182 -4.55 -0.39 -16.89
N ASP A 183 -4.71 -1.25 -17.90
CA ASP A 183 -6.00 -1.84 -18.25
C ASP A 183 -6.53 -2.75 -17.13
N LEU A 184 -5.65 -3.52 -16.47
CA LEU A 184 -6.02 -4.29 -15.29
C LEU A 184 -6.42 -3.40 -14.13
N THR A 185 -5.67 -2.33 -13.84
CA THR A 185 -6.03 -1.35 -12.80
C THR A 185 -7.42 -0.78 -13.10
N ARG A 186 -7.68 -0.33 -14.34
CA ARG A 186 -9.00 0.17 -14.75
C ARG A 186 -10.11 -0.86 -14.55
N LYS A 187 -9.90 -2.11 -14.98
CA LYS A 187 -10.85 -3.21 -14.81
C LYS A 187 -11.25 -3.37 -13.35
N TRP A 188 -10.27 -3.40 -12.44
CA TRP A 188 -10.53 -3.61 -11.02
C TRP A 188 -11.08 -2.37 -10.30
N SER A 189 -10.62 -1.17 -10.66
CA SER A 189 -11.18 0.07 -10.14
C SER A 189 -12.67 0.22 -10.49
N LEU A 190 -13.11 -0.23 -11.66
CA LEU A 190 -14.53 -0.24 -12.02
C LEU A 190 -15.36 -1.29 -11.26
N ALA A 191 -14.72 -2.28 -10.64
CA ALA A 191 -15.36 -3.28 -9.79
C ALA A 191 -15.34 -2.90 -8.30
N PHE A 192 -14.64 -1.82 -7.93
CA PHE A 192 -14.63 -1.28 -6.58
C PHE A 192 -15.92 -0.46 -6.36
N PRO A 193 -16.74 -0.81 -5.34
CA PRO A 193 -18.05 -0.20 -5.10
C PRO A 193 -17.98 1.24 -4.57
#